data_AF-A0A7R8ANF3-F1
#
_entry.id   AF-A0A7R8ANF3-F1
#
_cell.length_a   1.000
_cell.length_b   1.000
_cell.length_c   1.000
_cell.angle_alpha   90.00
_cell.angle_beta   90.00
_cell.angle_gamma   90.00
#
_symmetry.space_group_name_H-M   'P 1'
#
loop_
_entity.id
_entity.type
_entity.pdbx_description
1 polymer ?
#
loop_
_entity_poly.entity_id
_entity_poly.type
_entity_poly.pdbx_seq_one_letter_code
_entity_poly.pdbx_strand_id
1 'polypeptide(L)'
;MNTNATTTVSSYLDKRVKRLESSLEELRGARQSLFKAKTENDNTSSPLPAKQLQDRTAIALNTIRELLTKLRVLKRQRRTIEADIEEDAEAIKMELAIINGDLAQNTPADIDTYELAYANALKTRIPTMSETPPLPTKQEKAKFLDDVLKWYNAVDYIDPNPEFRREYCHLTGWWDTGKVVATQLVPATLAGDGVPLHFGVSEMPTLSNDPMNAILLHKNIAGALGKGLIAIVPVRDGDNSGDEGIWECILVDKSISEEVAVARLHHTSDIKECSVHSTLWKDLNTLKFNNDNRPARRYLYFRFRITYIKAKMEGYTEFTSAVEEKVGFWKAPGQYLERSTLKALVRNFSGLELSESVNEGQTFEDETVDGAEREEASEILADKLREFFENVEVDGGEDSEEEDDEEED
;
A
#
# COMPACT_ATOMS: atom_id res chain seq x y z
N MET A 1 -5.38 -20.42 31.49
CA MET A 1 -4.79 -19.06 31.40
C MET A 1 -4.20 -18.95 30.01
N ASN A 2 -5.00 -18.49 29.04
CA ASN A 2 -4.55 -18.36 27.66
C ASN A 2 -3.89 -16.99 27.51
N THR A 3 -2.57 -16.97 27.41
CA THR A 3 -1.80 -15.80 27.00
C THR A 3 -1.91 -15.68 25.48
N ASN A 4 -2.67 -14.69 25.01
CA ASN A 4 -2.92 -14.43 23.58
C ASN A 4 -1.61 -14.23 22.80
N ALA A 5 -1.52 -14.77 21.58
CA ALA A 5 -0.35 -14.62 20.70
C ALA A 5 -0.01 -13.15 20.37
N THR A 6 -1.03 -12.27 20.29
CA THR A 6 -0.87 -10.81 20.16
C THR A 6 -0.06 -10.21 21.31
N THR A 7 -0.30 -10.65 22.54
CA THR A 7 0.53 -10.27 23.70
C THR A 7 1.97 -10.75 23.56
N THR A 8 2.21 -11.88 22.90
CA THR A 8 3.56 -12.47 22.82
C THR A 8 4.44 -11.71 21.83
N VAL A 9 3.93 -11.39 20.63
CA VAL A 9 4.64 -10.61 19.61
C VAL A 9 4.77 -9.14 20.02
N SER A 10 3.68 -8.51 20.49
CA SER A 10 3.77 -7.16 21.07
C SER A 10 4.77 -7.14 22.22
N SER A 11 4.75 -8.13 23.13
CA SER A 11 5.74 -8.17 24.21
C SER A 11 7.15 -8.44 23.71
N TYR A 12 7.35 -9.18 22.62
CA TYR A 12 8.66 -9.41 22.03
C TYR A 12 9.21 -8.10 21.45
N LEU A 13 8.41 -7.41 20.63
CA LEU A 13 8.76 -6.10 20.09
C LEU A 13 8.97 -5.08 21.20
N ASP A 14 8.12 -5.05 22.23
CA ASP A 14 8.27 -4.20 23.40
C ASP A 14 9.56 -4.50 24.17
N LYS A 15 9.87 -5.78 24.41
CA LYS A 15 11.13 -6.20 25.06
C LYS A 15 12.33 -5.79 24.21
N ARG A 16 12.24 -5.90 22.88
CA ARG A 16 13.32 -5.53 21.96
C ARG A 16 13.52 -4.03 21.92
N VAL A 17 12.44 -3.24 21.82
CA VAL A 17 12.44 -1.78 21.88
C VAL A 17 13.01 -1.31 23.22
N LYS A 18 12.50 -1.81 24.35
CA LYS A 18 13.01 -1.47 25.70
C LYS A 18 14.50 -1.79 25.85
N ARG A 19 14.97 -2.91 25.30
CA ARG A 19 16.39 -3.28 25.33
C ARG A 19 17.24 -2.26 24.57
N LEU A 20 16.81 -1.86 23.38
CA LEU A 20 17.51 -0.85 22.58
C LEU A 20 17.50 0.53 23.24
N GLU A 21 16.38 0.91 23.87
CA GLU A 21 16.28 2.16 24.65
C GLU A 21 17.23 2.16 25.84
N SER A 22 17.31 1.04 26.59
CA SER A 22 18.27 0.87 27.68
C SER A 22 19.71 1.00 27.20
N SER A 23 20.07 0.32 26.09
CA SER A 23 21.41 0.42 25.50
C SER A 23 21.74 1.84 25.01
N LEU A 24 20.77 2.57 24.48
CA LEU A 24 20.94 3.97 24.10
C LEU A 24 21.20 4.85 25.32
N GLU A 25 20.50 4.63 26.42
CA GLU A 25 20.68 5.40 27.65
C GLU A 25 22.05 5.15 28.28
N GLU A 26 22.51 3.89 28.31
CA GLU A 26 23.86 3.52 28.76
C GLU A 26 24.94 4.23 27.92
N LEU A 27 24.81 4.25 26.60
CA LEU A 27 25.77 4.91 25.70
C LEU A 27 25.74 6.45 25.85
N ARG A 28 24.56 7.04 26.10
CA ARG A 28 24.44 8.47 26.41
C ARG A 28 25.15 8.81 27.72
N GLY A 29 24.99 7.99 28.76
CA GLY A 29 25.71 8.12 30.02
C GLY A 29 27.22 8.00 29.83
N ALA A 30 27.69 7.01 29.07
CA ALA A 30 29.11 6.84 28.74
C ALA A 30 29.67 8.06 28.00
N ARG A 31 28.94 8.60 27.03
CA ARG A 31 29.31 9.82 26.30
C ARG A 31 29.42 11.03 27.21
N GLN A 32 28.46 11.23 28.12
CA GLN A 32 28.50 12.34 29.07
C GLN A 32 29.72 12.24 30.00
N SER A 33 30.05 11.03 30.48
CA SER A 33 31.24 10.79 31.30
C SER A 33 32.54 11.06 30.54
N LEU A 34 32.63 10.64 29.26
CA LEU A 34 33.77 10.96 28.39
C LEU A 34 33.92 12.47 28.16
N PHE A 35 32.81 13.19 28.02
CA PHE A 35 32.83 14.64 27.85
C PHE A 35 33.30 15.36 29.11
N LYS A 36 32.82 14.94 30.30
CA LYS A 36 33.29 15.46 31.59
C LYS A 36 34.78 15.22 31.79
N ALA A 37 35.25 14.00 31.51
CA ALA A 37 36.67 13.67 31.58
C ALA A 37 37.51 14.53 30.63
N LYS A 38 37.00 14.82 29.42
CA LYS A 38 37.67 15.73 28.48
C LYS A 38 37.79 17.15 29.06
N THR A 39 36.72 17.71 29.61
CA THR A 39 36.74 19.06 30.22
C THR A 39 37.62 19.17 31.47
N GLU A 40 37.76 18.08 32.22
CA GLU A 40 38.63 18.02 33.40
C GLU A 40 40.12 17.87 33.04
N ASN A 41 40.41 17.17 31.93
CA ASN A 41 41.76 16.97 31.40
C ASN A 41 42.37 18.26 30.84
N ASP A 42 41.54 19.19 30.35
CA ASP A 42 42.00 20.52 29.93
C ASP A 42 42.51 21.36 31.12
N ASN A 43 42.18 20.97 32.36
CA ASN A 43 42.57 21.68 33.59
C ASN A 43 43.59 20.91 34.46
N THR A 44 43.86 19.63 34.18
CA THR A 44 44.65 18.75 35.05
C THR A 44 45.35 17.69 34.21
N SER A 45 46.63 17.38 34.48
CA SER A 45 47.43 16.35 33.80
C SER A 45 46.84 14.94 33.93
N SER A 46 45.72 14.66 33.27
CA SER A 46 45.02 13.38 33.38
C SER A 46 45.70 12.30 32.53
N PRO A 47 45.50 11.02 32.89
CA PRO A 47 46.28 9.90 32.37
C PRO A 47 45.93 9.45 30.94
N LEU A 48 44.89 10.00 30.30
CA LEU A 48 44.44 9.58 28.97
C LEU A 48 44.82 10.60 27.87
N PRO A 49 45.54 10.17 26.82
CA PRO A 49 45.85 11.01 25.67
C PRO A 49 44.57 11.53 25.00
N ALA A 50 44.53 12.82 24.65
CA ALA A 50 43.38 13.48 24.03
C ALA A 50 42.85 12.74 22.79
N LYS A 51 43.74 12.15 21.99
CA LYS A 51 43.40 11.35 20.80
C LYS A 51 42.55 10.12 21.16
N GLN A 52 42.88 9.39 22.23
CA GLN A 52 42.12 8.21 22.66
C GLN A 52 40.72 8.59 23.15
N LEU A 53 40.56 9.74 23.80
CA LEU A 53 39.25 10.25 24.21
C LEU A 53 38.39 10.62 22.99
N GLN A 54 39.00 11.25 21.98
CA GLN A 54 38.32 11.60 20.74
C GLN A 54 37.86 10.35 19.96
N ASP A 55 38.74 9.36 19.80
CA ASP A 55 38.43 8.11 19.12
C ASP A 55 37.28 7.36 19.82
N ARG A 56 37.31 7.27 21.16
CA ARG A 56 36.22 6.66 21.94
C ARG A 56 34.90 7.42 21.81
N THR A 57 34.95 8.75 21.76
CA THR A 57 33.75 9.58 21.57
C THR A 57 33.16 9.36 20.17
N ALA A 58 34.00 9.29 19.14
CA ALA A 58 33.56 9.04 17.77
C ALA A 58 32.90 7.65 17.62
N ILE A 59 33.50 6.61 18.21
CA ILE A 59 32.92 5.25 18.25
C ILE A 59 31.54 5.28 18.93
N ALA A 60 31.44 5.88 20.11
CA ALA A 60 30.17 5.96 20.84
C ALA A 60 29.08 6.69 20.04
N LEU A 61 29.43 7.78 19.33
CA LEU A 61 28.49 8.51 18.48
C LEU A 61 28.00 7.66 17.29
N ASN A 62 28.89 6.91 16.65
CA ASN A 62 28.48 6.02 15.56
C ASN A 62 27.58 4.88 16.05
N THR A 63 27.90 4.27 17.19
CA THR A 63 27.04 3.23 17.79
C THR A 63 25.67 3.78 18.19
N ILE A 64 25.61 5.00 18.75
CA ILE A 64 24.34 5.67 19.06
C ILE A 64 23.52 5.89 17.79
N ARG A 65 24.14 6.37 16.69
CA ARG A 65 23.45 6.55 15.40
C ARG A 65 22.86 5.24 14.90
N GLU A 66 23.65 4.17 14.86
CA GLU A 66 23.18 2.85 14.41
C GLU A 66 22.00 2.31 15.26
N LEU A 67 22.08 2.46 16.59
CA LEU A 67 21.01 2.01 17.48
C LEU A 67 19.75 2.87 17.33
N LEU A 68 19.88 4.18 17.10
CA LEU A 68 18.74 5.05 16.81
C LEU A 68 18.06 4.66 15.50
N THR A 69 18.82 4.35 14.44
CA THR A 69 18.27 3.83 13.19
C THR A 69 17.52 2.52 13.43
N LYS A 70 18.13 1.55 14.12
CA LYS A 70 17.48 0.27 14.46
C LYS A 70 16.21 0.44 15.30
N LEU A 71 16.24 1.35 16.29
CA LEU A 71 15.09 1.65 17.13
C LEU A 71 13.94 2.26 16.31
N ARG A 72 14.25 3.21 15.42
CA ARG A 72 13.28 3.82 14.51
C ARG A 72 12.63 2.76 13.62
N VAL A 73 13.45 1.94 12.96
CA VAL A 73 12.99 0.83 12.10
C VAL A 73 12.03 -0.09 12.87
N LEU A 74 12.39 -0.53 14.07
CA LEU A 74 11.56 -1.44 14.85
C LEU A 74 10.25 -0.81 15.35
N LYS A 75 10.28 0.45 15.81
CA LYS A 75 9.06 1.16 16.22
C LYS A 75 8.09 1.36 15.05
N ARG A 76 8.64 1.59 13.85
CA ARG A 76 7.89 1.72 12.59
C ARG A 76 7.31 0.40 12.11
N GLN A 77 8.14 -0.64 12.00
CA GLN A 77 7.70 -1.99 11.61
C GLN A 77 6.63 -2.54 12.54
N ARG A 78 6.74 -2.25 13.85
CA ARG A 78 5.71 -2.58 14.84
C ARG A 78 4.34 -2.04 14.42
N ARG A 79 4.22 -0.74 14.08
CA ARG A 79 2.94 -0.13 13.71
C ARG A 79 2.32 -0.81 12.49
N THR A 80 3.13 -1.11 11.47
CA THR A 80 2.66 -1.80 10.26
C THR A 80 2.19 -3.21 10.57
N ILE A 81 2.96 -3.96 11.36
CA ILE A 81 2.60 -5.33 11.77
C ILE A 81 1.33 -5.31 12.61
N GLU A 82 1.20 -4.36 13.55
CA GLU A 82 -0.01 -4.22 14.36
C GLU A 82 -1.23 -3.91 13.49
N ALA A 83 -1.12 -2.99 12.53
CA ALA A 83 -2.21 -2.65 11.61
C ALA A 83 -2.61 -3.83 10.70
N ASP A 84 -1.64 -4.56 10.14
CA ASP A 84 -1.92 -5.73 9.29
C ASP A 84 -2.54 -6.87 10.10
N ILE A 85 -2.05 -7.12 11.32
CA ILE A 85 -2.61 -8.14 12.21
C ILE A 85 -4.02 -7.75 12.65
N GLU A 86 -4.29 -6.48 12.90
CA GLU A 86 -5.63 -6.00 13.23
C GLU A 86 -6.59 -6.22 12.04
N GLU A 87 -6.14 -5.93 10.82
CA GLU A 87 -6.88 -6.20 9.57
C GLU A 87 -7.17 -7.70 9.38
N ASP A 88 -6.17 -8.57 9.51
CA ASP A 88 -6.34 -10.02 9.40
C ASP A 88 -7.26 -10.55 10.52
N ALA A 89 -7.11 -10.05 11.74
CA ALA A 89 -7.93 -10.45 12.88
C ALA A 89 -9.40 -10.04 12.74
N GLU A 90 -9.67 -8.86 12.18
CA GLU A 90 -11.02 -8.43 11.83
C GLU A 90 -11.64 -9.36 10.78
N ALA A 91 -10.90 -9.68 9.72
CA ALA A 91 -11.35 -10.61 8.68
C ALA A 91 -11.68 -12.00 9.26
N ILE A 92 -10.82 -12.54 10.12
CA ILE A 92 -11.05 -13.82 10.80
C ILE A 92 -12.28 -13.79 11.71
N LYS A 93 -12.45 -12.71 12.49
CA LYS A 93 -13.63 -12.56 13.36
C LYS A 93 -14.92 -12.55 12.55
N MET A 94 -14.90 -11.89 11.39
CA MET A 94 -16.03 -11.84 10.47
C MET A 94 -16.37 -13.23 9.90
N GLU A 95 -15.36 -13.97 9.45
CA GLU A 95 -15.53 -15.35 8.98
C GLU A 95 -16.14 -16.26 10.06
N LEU A 96 -15.63 -16.16 11.29
CA LEU A 96 -16.17 -16.90 12.44
C LEU A 96 -17.60 -16.48 12.81
N ALA A 97 -17.97 -15.21 12.63
CA ALA A 97 -19.33 -14.75 12.88
C ALA A 97 -20.33 -15.33 11.86
N ILE A 98 -19.93 -15.43 10.59
CA ILE A 98 -20.73 -16.02 9.51
C ILE A 98 -20.92 -17.53 9.75
N ILE A 99 -19.85 -18.25 10.09
CA ILE A 99 -19.90 -19.70 10.32
C ILE A 99 -20.74 -20.06 11.54
N ASN A 100 -20.67 -19.26 12.61
CA ASN A 100 -21.32 -19.58 13.89
C ASN A 100 -22.76 -19.05 14.03
N GLY A 101 -23.34 -18.47 12.97
CA GLY A 101 -24.76 -18.10 12.89
C GLY A 101 -25.31 -17.46 14.17
N ASP A 102 -25.02 -16.17 14.37
CA ASP A 102 -25.54 -15.32 15.47
C ASP A 102 -25.28 -15.78 16.93
N LEU A 103 -24.54 -16.87 17.17
CA LEU A 103 -24.19 -17.33 18.53
C LEU A 103 -22.79 -16.90 19.02
N ALA A 104 -22.11 -16.01 18.30
CA ALA A 104 -20.76 -15.56 18.63
C ALA A 104 -20.75 -14.27 19.49
N GLN A 105 -21.22 -14.37 20.74
CA GLN A 105 -20.87 -13.35 21.75
C GLN A 105 -19.76 -13.78 22.71
N ASN A 106 -19.23 -15.02 22.63
CA ASN A 106 -18.27 -15.49 23.64
C ASN A 106 -17.24 -16.55 23.19
N THR A 107 -16.92 -16.70 21.90
CA THR A 107 -15.81 -17.56 21.49
C THR A 107 -14.49 -16.78 21.50
N PRO A 108 -13.50 -17.13 22.34
CA PRO A 108 -12.18 -16.51 22.30
C PRO A 108 -11.53 -16.88 20.96
N ALA A 109 -11.13 -15.88 20.18
CA ALA A 109 -10.40 -16.08 18.94
C ALA A 109 -9.20 -17.01 19.18
N ASP A 110 -9.12 -18.10 18.41
CA ASP A 110 -8.15 -19.16 18.62
C ASP A 110 -6.73 -18.70 18.28
N ILE A 111 -5.76 -19.19 19.05
CA ILE A 111 -4.34 -18.79 19.00
C ILE A 111 -3.72 -19.07 17.62
N ASP A 112 -4.21 -20.10 16.94
CA ASP A 112 -3.67 -20.60 15.67
C ASP A 112 -3.86 -19.62 14.50
N THR A 113 -4.90 -18.78 14.53
CA THR A 113 -5.20 -17.88 13.40
C THR A 113 -4.26 -16.66 13.34
N TYR A 114 -3.86 -16.14 14.51
CA TYR A 114 -2.87 -15.06 14.60
C TYR A 114 -1.46 -15.54 14.27
N GLU A 115 -1.11 -16.78 14.63
CA GLU A 115 0.20 -17.36 14.29
C GLU A 115 0.36 -17.56 12.78
N LEU A 116 -0.72 -17.93 12.07
CA LEU A 116 -0.72 -18.07 10.61
C LEU A 116 -0.60 -16.72 9.89
N ALA A 117 -1.38 -15.71 10.30
CA ALA A 117 -1.29 -14.33 9.80
C ALA A 117 0.14 -13.78 9.98
N TYR A 118 0.73 -14.01 11.15
CA TYR A 118 2.10 -13.61 11.47
C TYR A 118 3.17 -14.33 10.64
N ALA A 119 3.06 -15.66 10.48
CA ALA A 119 4.00 -16.44 9.67
C ALA A 119 4.00 -15.99 8.20
N ASN A 120 2.85 -15.58 7.69
CA ASN A 120 2.71 -15.05 6.34
C ASN A 120 3.31 -13.64 6.23
N ALA A 121 3.09 -12.76 7.22
CA ALA A 121 3.64 -11.41 7.27
C ALA A 121 5.18 -11.38 7.37
N LEU A 122 5.81 -12.33 8.05
CA LEU A 122 7.28 -12.41 8.16
C LEU A 122 7.96 -13.03 6.94
N LYS A 123 7.36 -14.03 6.30
CA LYS A 123 7.96 -14.74 5.14
C LYS A 123 8.15 -13.84 3.93
N THR A 124 7.42 -12.73 3.83
CA THR A 124 7.46 -11.79 2.71
C THR A 124 8.44 -10.61 2.91
N ARG A 125 9.09 -10.49 4.10
CA ARG A 125 9.69 -9.21 4.57
C ARG A 125 11.21 -9.11 4.68
N ILE A 126 12.01 -9.81 3.87
CA ILE A 126 13.47 -9.56 3.85
C ILE A 126 13.98 -9.36 2.42
N PRO A 127 14.20 -8.10 2.00
CA PRO A 127 15.31 -7.80 1.10
C PRO A 127 16.12 -6.54 1.49
N THR A 128 17.39 -6.56 1.06
CA THR A 128 18.46 -5.57 1.25
C THR A 128 18.29 -4.30 0.41
N MET A 129 18.71 -3.16 0.97
CA MET A 129 18.58 -1.80 0.41
C MET A 129 19.66 -1.43 -0.62
N SER A 130 19.32 -0.43 -1.45
CA SER A 130 20.17 0.46 -2.28
C SER A 130 20.06 0.23 -3.79
N GLU A 131 19.20 1.05 -4.41
CA GLU A 131 19.17 1.58 -5.79
C GLU A 131 17.70 1.70 -6.25
N THR A 132 17.37 2.80 -6.95
CA THR A 132 16.07 2.94 -7.63
C THR A 132 15.90 1.76 -8.57
N PRO A 133 14.87 0.91 -8.37
CA PRO A 133 14.71 -0.26 -9.20
C PRO A 133 14.44 0.17 -10.65
N PRO A 134 15.07 -0.47 -11.64
CA PRO A 134 14.75 -0.23 -13.04
C PRO A 134 13.26 -0.50 -13.29
N LEU A 135 12.71 0.12 -14.34
CA LEU A 135 11.35 -0.19 -14.78
C LEU A 135 11.21 -1.71 -14.97
N PRO A 136 10.10 -2.31 -14.51
CA PRO A 136 9.92 -3.75 -14.61
C PRO A 136 9.90 -4.18 -16.07
N THR A 137 10.69 -5.20 -16.38
CA THR A 137 10.74 -5.88 -17.67
C THR A 137 9.37 -6.49 -18.02
N LYS A 138 9.12 -6.78 -19.30
CA LYS A 138 7.89 -7.48 -19.74
C LYS A 138 7.68 -8.80 -18.99
N GLN A 139 8.77 -9.53 -18.72
CA GLN A 139 8.75 -10.77 -17.97
C GLN A 139 8.38 -10.57 -16.49
N GLU A 140 8.90 -9.52 -15.85
CA GLU A 140 8.53 -9.19 -14.46
C GLU A 140 7.08 -8.74 -14.36
N LYS A 141 6.59 -7.93 -15.31
CA LYS A 141 5.17 -7.56 -15.39
C LYS A 141 4.27 -8.79 -15.55
N ALA A 142 4.64 -9.73 -16.43
CA ALA A 142 3.89 -10.96 -16.64
C ALA A 142 3.89 -11.86 -15.40
N LYS A 143 5.04 -12.00 -14.74
CA LYS A 143 5.16 -12.72 -13.48
C LYS A 143 4.32 -12.09 -12.38
N PHE A 144 4.37 -10.77 -12.25
CA PHE A 144 3.55 -10.05 -11.28
C PHE A 144 2.05 -10.25 -11.53
N LEU A 145 1.62 -10.19 -12.79
CA LEU A 145 0.24 -10.49 -13.16
C LEU A 145 -0.15 -11.92 -12.74
N ASP A 146 0.70 -12.93 -13.01
CA ASP A 146 0.46 -14.31 -12.61
C ASP A 146 0.34 -14.48 -11.09
N ASP A 147 1.25 -13.85 -10.33
CA ASP A 147 1.23 -13.85 -8.87
C ASP A 147 -0.08 -13.23 -8.32
N VAL A 148 -0.55 -12.14 -8.92
CA VAL A 148 -1.80 -11.46 -8.54
C VAL A 148 -3.03 -12.29 -8.93
N LEU A 149 -3.04 -12.86 -10.13
CA LEU A 149 -4.11 -13.75 -10.62
C LEU A 149 -4.28 -14.96 -9.69
N LYS A 150 -3.16 -15.57 -9.29
CA LYS A 150 -3.13 -16.68 -8.33
C LYS A 150 -3.62 -16.24 -6.95
N TRP A 151 -3.17 -15.08 -6.46
CA TRP A 151 -3.57 -14.54 -5.16
C TRP A 151 -5.08 -14.37 -5.06
N TYR A 152 -5.74 -13.82 -6.09
CA TYR A 152 -7.19 -13.58 -6.07
C TYR A 152 -8.04 -14.77 -6.54
N ASN A 153 -7.44 -15.93 -6.85
CA ASN A 153 -8.14 -17.04 -7.50
C ASN A 153 -8.94 -16.56 -8.74
N ALA A 154 -8.25 -15.79 -9.58
CA ALA A 154 -8.84 -14.99 -10.65
C ALA A 154 -8.58 -15.59 -12.05
N VAL A 155 -8.36 -16.91 -12.12
CA VAL A 155 -8.19 -17.68 -13.35
C VAL A 155 -9.22 -18.80 -13.37
N ASP A 156 -9.91 -18.94 -14.49
CA ASP A 156 -10.85 -20.03 -14.75
C ASP A 156 -10.50 -20.72 -16.07
N TYR A 157 -10.46 -22.05 -16.07
CA TYR A 157 -10.13 -22.86 -17.23
C TYR A 157 -11.43 -23.44 -17.78
N ILE A 158 -11.89 -22.94 -18.94
CA ILE A 158 -13.17 -23.38 -19.54
C ILE A 158 -13.05 -24.79 -20.12
N ASP A 159 -11.86 -25.15 -20.59
CA ASP A 159 -11.52 -26.41 -21.25
C ASP A 159 -10.26 -27.00 -20.57
N PRO A 160 -10.05 -28.33 -20.58
CA PRO A 160 -8.75 -28.92 -20.22
C PRO A 160 -7.55 -28.33 -20.98
N ASN A 161 -7.74 -27.66 -22.12
CA ASN A 161 -6.66 -26.90 -22.75
C ASN A 161 -6.37 -25.59 -21.94
N PRO A 162 -5.16 -25.45 -21.37
CA PRO A 162 -4.76 -24.29 -20.58
C PRO A 162 -4.70 -22.96 -21.35
N GLU A 163 -4.73 -23.01 -22.69
CA GLU A 163 -4.80 -21.81 -23.55
C GLU A 163 -6.16 -21.11 -23.46
N PHE A 164 -7.23 -21.85 -23.18
CA PHE A 164 -8.59 -21.30 -23.06
C PHE A 164 -8.91 -20.99 -21.59
N ARG A 165 -8.18 -20.04 -21.03
CA ARG A 165 -8.45 -19.50 -19.70
C ARG A 165 -9.08 -18.11 -19.74
N ARG A 166 -9.89 -17.81 -18.74
CA ARG A 166 -10.43 -16.47 -18.46
C ARG A 166 -9.77 -15.87 -17.24
N GLU A 167 -9.64 -14.55 -17.26
CA GLU A 167 -9.07 -13.75 -16.19
C GLU A 167 -10.18 -12.88 -15.58
N TYR A 168 -10.19 -12.75 -14.25
CA TYR A 168 -11.25 -12.04 -13.54
C TYR A 168 -10.92 -10.55 -13.37
N CYS A 169 -11.81 -9.68 -13.83
CA CYS A 169 -11.82 -8.25 -13.49
C CYS A 169 -12.73 -8.03 -12.27
N HIS A 170 -12.20 -7.40 -11.23
CA HIS A 170 -12.96 -7.15 -9.98
C HIS A 170 -14.19 -6.25 -10.16
N LEU A 171 -14.31 -5.51 -11.27
CA LEU A 171 -15.49 -4.67 -11.55
C LEU A 171 -16.47 -5.29 -12.55
N THR A 172 -16.00 -6.13 -13.48
CA THR A 172 -16.81 -6.56 -14.64
C THR A 172 -16.82 -8.09 -14.85
N GLY A 173 -16.18 -8.85 -13.96
CA GLY A 173 -16.16 -10.31 -13.97
C GLY A 173 -15.16 -10.90 -14.97
N TRP A 174 -15.46 -12.10 -15.48
CA TRP A 174 -14.57 -12.90 -16.33
C TRP A 174 -14.38 -12.34 -17.74
N TRP A 175 -13.13 -12.25 -18.19
CA TRP A 175 -12.72 -11.83 -19.53
C TRP A 175 -11.75 -12.82 -20.17
N ASP A 176 -11.59 -12.74 -21.48
CA ASP A 176 -10.56 -13.50 -22.18
C ASP A 176 -9.16 -13.04 -21.75
N THR A 177 -8.21 -13.98 -21.86
CA THR A 177 -6.81 -13.75 -21.47
C THR A 177 -6.24 -12.51 -22.14
N GLY A 178 -5.51 -11.70 -21.38
CA GLY A 178 -4.84 -10.51 -21.89
C GLY A 178 -5.73 -9.26 -22.00
N LYS A 179 -7.01 -9.34 -21.62
CA LYS A 179 -7.87 -8.14 -21.44
C LYS A 179 -7.84 -7.59 -20.02
N VAL A 180 -7.38 -8.38 -19.06
CA VAL A 180 -7.23 -8.01 -17.64
C VAL A 180 -5.76 -7.73 -17.33
N VAL A 181 -5.51 -6.72 -16.49
CA VAL A 181 -4.18 -6.34 -16.03
C VAL A 181 -4.15 -6.17 -14.51
N ALA A 182 -3.00 -6.46 -13.91
CA ALA A 182 -2.71 -6.19 -12.51
C ALA A 182 -2.40 -4.71 -12.34
N THR A 183 -3.40 -3.94 -11.91
CA THR A 183 -3.29 -2.50 -11.73
C THR A 183 -2.71 -2.20 -10.36
N GLN A 184 -1.50 -1.63 -10.33
CA GLN A 184 -0.87 -1.22 -9.08
C GLN A 184 -1.58 -0.01 -8.48
N LEU A 185 -1.88 -0.09 -7.18
CA LEU A 185 -2.52 0.98 -6.42
C LEU A 185 -1.51 2.08 -6.09
N VAL A 186 -0.34 1.68 -5.56
CA VAL A 186 0.86 2.51 -5.45
C VAL A 186 1.80 2.15 -6.63
N PRO A 187 2.05 3.07 -7.57
CA PRO A 187 2.88 2.78 -8.73
C PRO A 187 4.30 2.33 -8.36
N ALA A 188 4.83 1.33 -9.07
CA ALA A 188 6.20 0.84 -8.88
C ALA A 188 7.27 1.91 -9.09
N THR A 189 7.01 2.96 -9.89
CA THR A 189 7.95 4.09 -10.05
C THR A 189 8.17 4.85 -8.75
N LEU A 190 7.17 4.82 -7.86
CA LEU A 190 7.27 5.40 -6.52
C LEU A 190 8.03 4.47 -5.56
N ALA A 191 8.24 3.19 -5.91
CA ALA A 191 9.08 2.30 -5.11
C ALA A 191 10.50 2.89 -5.00
N GLY A 192 10.95 3.10 -3.77
CA GLY A 192 12.17 3.84 -3.43
C GLY A 192 12.03 4.46 -2.04
N ASP A 193 13.02 5.22 -1.61
CA ASP A 193 13.16 5.65 -0.19
C ASP A 193 12.02 6.56 0.31
N GLY A 194 11.33 7.28 -0.60
CA GLY A 194 10.28 8.23 -0.22
C GLY A 194 8.96 7.57 0.21
N VAL A 195 8.48 6.55 -0.51
CA VAL A 195 7.18 5.93 -0.23
C VAL A 195 7.08 5.26 1.15
N PRO A 196 8.08 4.47 1.60
CA PRO A 196 8.05 3.88 2.93
C PRO A 196 7.86 4.96 4.02
N LEU A 197 8.49 6.13 3.86
CA LEU A 197 8.34 7.23 4.81
C LEU A 197 6.89 7.71 4.94
N HIS A 198 6.15 7.77 3.83
CA HIS A 198 4.72 8.10 3.83
C HIS A 198 3.87 7.09 4.57
N PHE A 199 4.19 5.80 4.45
CA PHE A 199 3.51 4.74 5.20
C PHE A 199 4.06 4.56 6.63
N GLY A 200 5.07 5.36 7.02
CA GLY A 200 5.71 5.25 8.32
C GLY A 200 6.51 3.97 8.50
N VAL A 201 6.98 3.38 7.41
CA VAL A 201 7.76 2.14 7.39
C VAL A 201 9.16 2.45 6.85
N SER A 202 10.21 1.85 7.41
CA SER A 202 11.57 2.06 6.86
C SER A 202 11.86 1.15 5.66
N GLU A 203 11.13 0.04 5.56
CA GLU A 203 11.31 -1.00 4.56
C GLU A 203 9.91 -1.48 4.18
N MET A 204 9.44 -1.12 2.98
CA MET A 204 8.39 -1.89 2.34
C MET A 204 9.09 -2.87 1.41
N PRO A 205 8.87 -4.19 1.54
CA PRO A 205 9.28 -5.14 0.52
C PRO A 205 8.79 -4.63 -0.83
N THR A 206 9.56 -4.89 -1.88
CA THR A 206 9.35 -4.38 -3.24
C THR A 206 7.86 -4.21 -3.56
N LEU A 207 7.33 -2.99 -3.43
CA LEU A 207 5.94 -2.62 -3.74
C LEU A 207 5.51 -3.17 -5.09
N SER A 208 6.48 -3.31 -6.00
CA SER A 208 6.35 -3.84 -7.34
C SER A 208 5.85 -5.29 -7.41
N ASN A 209 6.08 -6.11 -6.38
CA ASN A 209 5.78 -7.54 -6.38
C ASN A 209 4.76 -7.94 -5.30
N ASP A 210 4.19 -6.99 -4.57
CA ASP A 210 3.20 -7.26 -3.52
C ASP A 210 1.80 -7.38 -4.15
N PRO A 211 1.15 -8.57 -4.14
CA PRO A 211 -0.19 -8.72 -4.70
C PRO A 211 -1.25 -7.87 -3.99
N MET A 212 -1.02 -7.52 -2.72
CA MET A 212 -1.93 -6.64 -1.97
C MET A 212 -1.89 -5.20 -2.49
N ASN A 213 -0.81 -4.80 -3.19
CA ASN A 213 -0.68 -3.51 -3.87
C ASN A 213 -1.29 -3.52 -5.28
N ALA A 214 -2.01 -4.57 -5.66
CA ALA A 214 -2.65 -4.66 -6.97
C ALA A 214 -4.11 -5.07 -6.92
N ILE A 215 -4.82 -4.65 -7.96
CA ILE A 215 -6.19 -5.05 -8.25
C ILE A 215 -6.33 -5.41 -9.73
N LEU A 216 -7.03 -6.49 -10.03
CA LEU A 216 -7.22 -6.94 -11.41
C LEU A 216 -8.35 -6.19 -12.07
N LEU A 217 -8.04 -5.45 -13.13
CA LEU A 217 -8.99 -4.61 -13.86
C LEU A 217 -8.88 -4.86 -15.36
N HIS A 218 -9.98 -4.67 -16.09
CA HIS A 218 -9.92 -4.59 -17.54
C HIS A 218 -9.01 -3.41 -17.95
N LYS A 219 -8.24 -3.56 -19.03
CA LYS A 219 -7.26 -2.55 -19.51
C LYS A 219 -7.82 -1.12 -19.54
N ASN A 220 -9.02 -0.93 -20.10
CA ASN A 220 -9.68 0.39 -20.15
C ASN A 220 -9.94 0.98 -18.75
N ILE A 221 -10.43 0.15 -17.82
CA ILE A 221 -10.74 0.57 -16.45
C ILE A 221 -9.43 0.87 -15.69
N ALA A 222 -8.41 0.04 -15.87
CA ALA A 222 -7.07 0.28 -15.34
C ALA A 222 -6.50 1.63 -15.83
N GLY A 223 -6.64 1.92 -17.13
CA GLY A 223 -6.25 3.19 -17.72
C GLY A 223 -7.00 4.39 -17.12
N ALA A 224 -8.31 4.30 -16.95
CA ALA A 224 -9.09 5.35 -16.30
C ALA A 224 -8.70 5.57 -14.83
N LEU A 225 -8.42 4.49 -14.09
CA LEU A 225 -7.89 4.60 -12.72
C LEU A 225 -6.51 5.26 -12.73
N GLY A 226 -5.64 4.89 -13.69
CA GLY A 226 -4.34 5.51 -13.95
C GLY A 226 -4.44 7.02 -14.15
N LYS A 227 -5.38 7.42 -15.00
CA LYS A 227 -5.64 8.83 -15.34
C LYS A 227 -6.36 9.58 -14.22
N GLY A 228 -6.86 8.92 -13.19
CA GLY A 228 -7.61 9.56 -12.12
C GLY A 228 -9.03 9.98 -12.52
N LEU A 229 -9.59 9.37 -13.57
CA LEU A 229 -10.98 9.61 -14.01
C LEU A 229 -12.00 8.85 -13.14
N ILE A 230 -11.52 7.80 -12.47
CA ILE A 230 -12.27 7.03 -11.47
C ILE A 230 -11.46 6.93 -10.17
N ALA A 231 -12.16 6.70 -9.07
CA ALA A 231 -11.58 6.44 -7.76
C ALA A 231 -12.21 5.19 -7.13
N ILE A 232 -11.44 4.49 -6.30
CA ILE A 232 -11.94 3.37 -5.49
C ILE A 232 -12.03 3.87 -4.05
N VAL A 233 -13.21 3.74 -3.44
CA VAL A 233 -13.51 4.25 -2.10
C VAL A 233 -14.26 3.20 -1.29
N PRO A 234 -14.16 3.19 0.05
CA PRO A 234 -14.95 2.27 0.86
C PRO A 234 -16.44 2.64 0.75
N VAL A 235 -17.31 1.63 0.62
CA VAL A 235 -18.76 1.83 0.62
C VAL A 235 -19.18 2.39 1.97
N ARG A 236 -20.09 3.36 1.92
CA ARG A 236 -20.71 3.91 3.13
C ARG A 236 -21.72 2.90 3.63
N ASP A 237 -21.60 2.47 4.89
CA ASP A 237 -22.64 1.67 5.56
C ASP A 237 -24.01 2.31 5.31
N GLY A 238 -24.85 1.62 4.53
CA GLY A 238 -26.28 1.70 4.75
C GLY A 238 -26.54 0.96 6.06
N ASP A 239 -27.32 1.58 6.95
CA ASP A 239 -27.65 1.06 8.28
C ASP A 239 -27.69 -0.49 8.33
N ASN A 240 -26.66 -1.11 8.93
CA ASN A 240 -26.57 -2.51 9.39
C ASN A 240 -25.75 -3.58 8.62
N SER A 241 -24.87 -3.28 7.67
CA SER A 241 -23.89 -4.31 7.25
C SER A 241 -22.53 -4.05 7.89
N GLY A 242 -22.16 -4.83 8.90
CA GLY A 242 -20.80 -4.86 9.48
C GLY A 242 -19.72 -5.40 8.52
N ASP A 243 -19.88 -5.17 7.22
CA ASP A 243 -19.01 -5.67 6.17
C ASP A 243 -17.97 -4.58 5.84
N GLU A 244 -16.96 -4.42 6.71
CA GLU A 244 -15.86 -3.44 6.59
C GLU A 244 -14.88 -3.71 5.41
N GLY A 245 -15.34 -4.33 4.33
CA GLY A 245 -14.51 -4.77 3.19
C GLY A 245 -15.09 -4.47 1.82
N ILE A 246 -16.19 -3.70 1.74
CA ILE A 246 -16.84 -3.38 0.47
C ILE A 246 -16.26 -2.08 -0.10
N TRP A 247 -15.80 -2.14 -1.35
CA TRP A 247 -15.19 -1.02 -2.06
C TRP A 247 -16.01 -0.70 -3.31
N GLU A 248 -16.29 0.57 -3.55
CA GLU A 248 -17.00 1.06 -4.73
C GLU A 248 -16.05 1.82 -5.67
N CYS A 249 -16.27 1.63 -6.97
CA CYS A 249 -15.72 2.50 -8.00
C CYS A 249 -16.66 3.70 -8.18
N ILE A 250 -16.12 4.90 -8.12
CA ILE A 250 -16.87 6.14 -8.35
C ILE A 250 -16.20 6.98 -9.44
N LEU A 251 -17.03 7.73 -10.17
CA LEU A 251 -16.55 8.66 -11.20
C LEU A 251 -16.00 9.93 -10.56
N VAL A 252 -14.78 10.29 -10.96
CA VAL A 252 -14.16 11.58 -10.66
C VAL A 252 -14.57 12.59 -11.73
N ASP A 253 -14.43 12.20 -12.99
CA ASP A 253 -14.97 12.94 -14.13
C ASP A 253 -16.34 12.36 -14.51
N LYS A 254 -17.40 13.16 -14.36
CA LYS A 254 -18.76 12.74 -14.73
C LYS A 254 -19.06 12.86 -16.22
N SER A 255 -18.22 13.56 -16.98
CA SER A 255 -18.43 13.76 -18.42
C SER A 255 -18.41 12.42 -19.18
N ILE A 256 -17.61 11.46 -18.71
CA ILE A 256 -17.50 10.11 -19.30
C ILE A 256 -18.62 9.15 -18.87
N SER A 257 -19.57 9.58 -18.03
CA SER A 257 -20.57 8.69 -17.41
C SER A 257 -21.40 7.86 -18.39
N GLU A 258 -21.74 8.43 -19.54
CA GLU A 258 -22.53 7.80 -20.61
C GLU A 258 -21.67 7.08 -21.67
N GLU A 259 -20.34 7.13 -21.54
CA GLU A 259 -19.44 6.42 -22.45
C GLU A 259 -19.33 4.93 -22.06
N VAL A 260 -18.99 4.10 -23.05
CA VAL A 260 -18.77 2.67 -22.85
C VAL A 260 -17.41 2.45 -22.19
N ALA A 261 -17.42 1.89 -20.97
CA ALA A 261 -16.19 1.50 -20.28
C ALA A 261 -15.59 0.23 -20.90
N VAL A 262 -16.44 -0.77 -21.14
CA VAL A 262 -16.08 -2.08 -21.70
C VAL A 262 -17.23 -2.65 -22.52
N ALA A 263 -16.89 -3.48 -23.52
CA ALA A 263 -17.86 -4.22 -24.31
C ALA A 263 -17.42 -5.69 -24.43
N ARG A 264 -18.34 -6.62 -24.20
CA ARG A 264 -18.10 -8.07 -24.29
C ARG A 264 -18.95 -8.68 -25.40
N LEU A 265 -18.32 -9.55 -26.19
CA LEU A 265 -19.04 -10.41 -27.12
C LEU A 265 -19.49 -11.67 -26.37
N HIS A 266 -20.80 -11.91 -26.30
CA HIS A 266 -21.34 -13.16 -25.79
C HIS A 266 -21.61 -14.10 -26.96
N HIS A 267 -20.87 -15.19 -27.00
CA HIS A 267 -21.24 -16.34 -27.80
C HIS A 267 -22.29 -17.14 -27.05
N THR A 268 -23.55 -17.04 -27.48
CA THR A 268 -24.56 -18.01 -27.07
C THR A 268 -24.23 -19.35 -27.74
N SER A 269 -24.45 -20.47 -27.03
CA SER A 269 -24.21 -21.82 -27.55
C SER A 269 -24.95 -22.13 -28.86
N ASP A 270 -25.97 -21.34 -29.19
CA ASP A 270 -26.63 -21.31 -30.48
C ASP A 270 -25.92 -20.29 -31.40
N ILE A 271 -25.06 -20.82 -32.28
CA ILE A 271 -24.02 -20.18 -33.12
C ILE A 271 -24.50 -19.05 -34.07
N LYS A 272 -25.73 -18.54 -33.96
CA LYS A 272 -26.29 -17.58 -34.95
C LYS A 272 -26.49 -16.14 -34.47
N GLU A 273 -26.40 -15.84 -33.18
CA GLU A 273 -26.55 -14.47 -32.68
C GLU A 273 -25.43 -14.10 -31.70
N CYS A 274 -24.53 -13.21 -32.12
CA CYS A 274 -23.58 -12.56 -31.22
C CYS A 274 -24.27 -11.35 -30.59
N SER A 275 -24.59 -11.42 -29.30
CA SER A 275 -25.03 -10.23 -28.56
C SER A 275 -23.81 -9.51 -27.97
N VAL A 276 -23.74 -8.19 -28.17
CA VAL A 276 -22.73 -7.34 -27.54
C VAL A 276 -23.31 -6.81 -26.24
N HIS A 277 -22.66 -7.10 -25.12
CA HIS A 277 -23.00 -6.51 -23.82
C HIS A 277 -22.01 -5.39 -23.52
N SER A 278 -22.49 -4.15 -23.50
CA SER A 278 -21.69 -2.96 -23.17
C SER A 278 -22.00 -2.50 -21.75
N THR A 279 -20.96 -2.16 -20.99
CA THR A 279 -21.08 -1.57 -19.65
C THR A 279 -20.63 -0.12 -19.72
N LEU A 280 -21.46 0.80 -19.22
CA LEU A 280 -21.13 2.23 -19.17
C LEU A 280 -20.29 2.54 -17.92
N TRP A 281 -19.58 3.66 -17.95
CA TRP A 281 -18.77 4.09 -16.79
C TRP A 281 -19.60 4.29 -15.52
N LYS A 282 -20.80 4.85 -15.64
CA LYS A 282 -21.72 5.03 -14.50
C LYS A 282 -22.25 3.72 -13.90
N ASP A 283 -22.17 2.63 -14.65
CA ASP A 283 -22.65 1.31 -14.22
C ASP A 283 -21.56 0.50 -13.49
N LEU A 284 -20.31 0.98 -13.48
CA LEU A 284 -19.25 0.42 -12.66
C LEU A 284 -19.57 0.68 -11.18
N ASN A 285 -19.65 -0.37 -10.40
CA ASN A 285 -20.12 -0.32 -9.02
C ASN A 285 -19.10 -0.91 -8.05
N THR A 286 -19.57 -1.81 -7.19
CA THR A 286 -18.80 -2.48 -6.14
C THR A 286 -17.81 -3.48 -6.70
N LEU A 287 -16.60 -3.48 -6.14
CA LEU A 287 -15.57 -4.48 -6.36
C LEU A 287 -16.01 -5.84 -5.82
N LYS A 288 -15.88 -6.86 -6.66
CA LYS A 288 -16.20 -8.26 -6.34
C LYS A 288 -14.91 -9.07 -6.34
N PHE A 289 -14.75 -9.93 -5.35
CA PHE A 289 -13.58 -10.80 -5.19
C PHE A 289 -14.03 -12.26 -5.21
N ASN A 290 -13.21 -13.15 -5.79
CA ASN A 290 -13.50 -14.59 -5.86
C ASN A 290 -13.10 -15.35 -4.60
N ASN A 291 -12.41 -14.70 -3.67
CA ASN A 291 -11.97 -15.24 -2.38
C ASN A 291 -11.93 -14.11 -1.33
N ASP A 292 -11.39 -14.39 -0.14
CA ASP A 292 -11.32 -13.43 0.97
C ASP A 292 -10.13 -12.48 0.90
N ASN A 293 -9.24 -12.66 -0.08
CA ASN A 293 -8.10 -11.77 -0.25
C ASN A 293 -8.55 -10.38 -0.70
N ARG A 294 -7.95 -9.34 -0.12
CA ARG A 294 -8.24 -7.93 -0.45
C ARG A 294 -6.94 -7.16 -0.70
N PRO A 295 -6.98 -6.09 -1.49
CA PRO A 295 -5.87 -5.14 -1.52
C PRO A 295 -5.74 -4.48 -0.15
N ALA A 296 -4.52 -4.18 0.27
CA ALA A 296 -4.31 -3.56 1.58
C ALA A 296 -4.97 -2.17 1.64
N ARG A 297 -5.72 -1.89 2.71
CA ARG A 297 -6.45 -0.62 2.91
C ARG A 297 -5.56 0.61 2.72
N ARG A 298 -4.31 0.55 3.21
CA ARG A 298 -3.31 1.64 3.06
C ARG A 298 -3.00 1.99 1.61
N TYR A 299 -2.93 1.01 0.71
CA TYR A 299 -2.59 1.24 -0.69
C TYR A 299 -3.79 1.82 -1.45
N LEU A 300 -5.00 1.34 -1.14
CA LEU A 300 -6.25 1.92 -1.64
C LEU A 300 -6.40 3.37 -1.18
N TYR A 301 -6.11 3.66 0.08
CA TYR A 301 -6.14 5.01 0.63
C TYR A 301 -5.12 5.92 -0.04
N PHE A 302 -3.87 5.47 -0.20
CA PHE A 302 -2.87 6.23 -0.93
C PHE A 302 -3.34 6.52 -2.36
N ARG A 303 -3.85 5.51 -3.08
CA ARG A 303 -4.36 5.70 -4.45
C ARG A 303 -5.49 6.73 -4.48
N PHE A 304 -6.46 6.62 -3.59
CA PHE A 304 -7.54 7.60 -3.46
C PHE A 304 -7.01 9.02 -3.24
N ARG A 305 -6.01 9.20 -2.36
CA ARG A 305 -5.39 10.51 -2.12
C ARG A 305 -4.74 11.09 -3.35
N ILE A 306 -3.98 10.28 -4.07
CA ILE A 306 -3.31 10.70 -5.30
C ILE A 306 -4.35 11.10 -6.37
N THR A 307 -5.42 10.31 -6.53
CA THR A 307 -6.55 10.65 -7.41
C THR A 307 -7.23 11.95 -6.98
N TYR A 308 -7.48 12.15 -5.68
CA TYR A 308 -8.08 13.37 -5.16
C TYR A 308 -7.24 14.62 -5.43
N ILE A 309 -5.93 14.54 -5.23
CA ILE A 309 -5.03 15.67 -5.48
C ILE A 309 -5.02 16.00 -6.97
N LYS A 310 -4.93 14.98 -7.84
CA LYS A 310 -5.04 15.16 -9.29
C LYS A 310 -6.36 15.80 -9.69
N ALA A 311 -7.47 15.32 -9.14
CA ALA A 311 -8.80 15.88 -9.40
C ALA A 311 -8.90 17.36 -9.02
N LYS A 312 -8.25 17.76 -7.93
CA LYS A 312 -8.18 19.17 -7.50
C LYS A 312 -7.35 20.01 -8.46
N MET A 313 -6.26 19.47 -9.03
CA MET A 313 -5.44 20.15 -10.03
C MET A 313 -6.17 20.32 -11.38
N GLU A 314 -6.95 19.31 -11.79
CA GLU A 314 -7.71 19.33 -13.05
C GLU A 314 -9.06 20.07 -12.93
N GLY A 315 -9.46 20.46 -11.72
CA GLY A 315 -10.66 21.25 -11.49
C GLY A 315 -11.95 20.43 -11.46
N TYR A 316 -11.91 19.13 -11.12
CA TYR A 316 -13.10 18.29 -10.90
C TYR A 316 -13.77 18.63 -9.56
N THR A 317 -14.34 19.83 -9.49
CA THR A 317 -14.89 20.43 -8.28
C THR A 317 -16.03 19.64 -7.66
N GLU A 318 -16.84 18.95 -8.45
CA GLU A 318 -17.96 18.17 -7.92
C GLU A 318 -17.47 16.98 -7.07
N PHE A 319 -16.47 16.25 -7.56
CA PHE A 319 -15.84 15.17 -6.82
C PHE A 319 -15.10 15.70 -5.58
N THR A 320 -14.27 16.73 -5.73
CA THR A 320 -13.47 17.25 -4.61
C THR A 320 -14.33 17.88 -3.52
N SER A 321 -15.39 18.61 -3.87
CA SER A 321 -16.33 19.17 -2.90
C SER A 321 -17.07 18.07 -2.16
N ALA A 322 -17.50 17.01 -2.85
CA ALA A 322 -18.15 15.86 -2.21
C ALA A 322 -17.22 15.13 -1.22
N VAL A 323 -15.90 15.13 -1.46
CA VAL A 323 -14.89 14.61 -0.54
C VAL A 323 -14.68 15.54 0.65
N GLU A 324 -14.58 16.86 0.43
CA GLU A 324 -14.29 17.85 1.48
C GLU A 324 -15.48 18.13 2.40
N GLU A 325 -16.71 18.16 1.87
CA GLU A 325 -17.95 18.46 2.61
C GLU A 325 -18.43 17.29 3.48
N LYS A 326 -18.17 16.06 3.05
CA LYS A 326 -18.68 14.87 3.73
C LYS A 326 -17.68 14.39 4.79
N VAL A 327 -17.98 14.68 6.05
CA VAL A 327 -17.29 14.08 7.20
C VAL A 327 -17.27 12.55 7.05
N GLY A 328 -16.09 11.95 7.16
CA GLY A 328 -15.92 10.50 7.01
C GLY A 328 -16.17 10.01 5.59
N PHE A 329 -15.69 10.73 4.56
CA PHE A 329 -15.71 10.22 3.19
C PHE A 329 -14.92 8.91 3.06
N TRP A 330 -13.79 8.82 3.75
CA TRP A 330 -13.07 7.58 3.95
C TRP A 330 -13.39 7.03 5.35
N LYS A 331 -14.30 6.05 5.43
CA LYS A 331 -14.72 5.46 6.71
C LYS A 331 -13.87 4.29 7.19
N ALA A 332 -13.14 3.63 6.29
CA ALA A 332 -12.31 2.50 6.68
C ALA A 332 -11.33 2.96 7.78
N PRO A 333 -11.33 2.33 8.97
CA PRO A 333 -10.52 2.77 10.08
C PRO A 333 -9.04 2.46 9.82
N GLY A 334 -8.16 3.39 10.17
CA GLY A 334 -6.73 3.12 10.19
C GLY A 334 -5.86 4.36 10.06
N GLN A 335 -4.65 4.29 10.60
CA GLN A 335 -3.65 5.34 10.43
C GLN A 335 -2.73 4.98 9.28
N TYR A 336 -3.13 5.33 8.06
CA TYR A 336 -2.47 4.80 6.86
C TYR A 336 -1.25 5.59 6.41
N LEU A 337 -1.25 6.91 6.59
CA LEU A 337 -0.21 7.81 6.08
C LEU A 337 0.28 8.80 7.13
N GLU A 338 1.56 9.14 7.07
CA GLU A 338 2.19 10.19 7.88
C GLU A 338 1.68 11.55 7.42
N ARG A 339 1.09 12.32 8.35
CA ARG A 339 0.35 13.55 8.06
C ARG A 339 1.22 14.65 7.47
N SER A 340 2.42 14.84 8.02
CA SER A 340 3.34 15.91 7.61
C SER A 340 3.99 15.61 6.26
N THR A 341 4.36 14.37 6.00
CA THR A 341 4.88 13.92 4.70
C THR A 341 3.76 14.04 3.65
N LEU A 342 2.52 13.65 3.97
CA LEU A 342 1.38 13.86 3.05
C LEU A 342 1.16 15.35 2.74
N LYS A 343 1.20 16.23 3.75
CA LYS A 343 1.08 17.68 3.54
C LYS A 343 2.20 18.22 2.64
N ALA A 344 3.44 17.84 2.90
CA ALA A 344 4.59 18.24 2.08
C ALA A 344 4.44 17.74 0.64
N LEU A 345 4.04 16.48 0.45
CA LEU A 345 3.77 15.91 -0.87
C LEU A 345 2.72 16.70 -1.64
N VAL A 346 1.57 17.01 -1.03
CA VAL A 346 0.50 17.74 -1.73
C VAL A 346 0.96 19.13 -2.11
N ARG A 347 1.68 19.82 -1.20
CA ARG A 347 2.26 21.13 -1.49
C ARG A 347 3.25 21.06 -2.64
N ASN A 348 4.13 20.06 -2.66
CA ASN A 348 5.18 19.95 -3.67
C ASN A 348 4.65 19.43 -5.02
N PHE A 349 3.58 18.63 -5.00
CA PHE A 349 2.96 18.05 -6.19
C PHE A 349 1.97 19.01 -6.86
N SER A 350 1.08 19.63 -6.08
CA SER A 350 -0.03 20.45 -6.59
C SER A 350 0.08 21.95 -6.29
N GLY A 351 0.94 22.36 -5.36
CA GLY A 351 0.96 23.73 -4.84
C GLY A 351 -0.22 24.07 -3.93
N LEU A 352 -1.09 23.10 -3.62
CA LEU A 352 -2.30 23.29 -2.83
C LEU A 352 -2.13 22.79 -1.40
N GLU A 353 -3.01 23.25 -0.52
CA GLU A 353 -3.18 22.71 0.83
C GLU A 353 -4.35 21.71 0.88
N LEU A 354 -4.15 20.61 1.61
CA LEU A 354 -5.22 19.67 1.92
C LEU A 354 -6.12 20.25 3.02
N SER A 355 -7.43 20.15 2.81
CA SER A 355 -8.40 20.41 3.89
C SER A 355 -8.16 19.45 5.06
N GLU A 356 -8.23 19.97 6.28
CA GLU A 356 -8.09 19.17 7.51
C GLU A 356 -9.18 18.10 7.64
N SER A 357 -10.40 18.38 7.12
CA SER A 357 -11.52 17.43 7.13
C SER A 357 -11.18 16.12 6.42
N VAL A 358 -10.33 16.18 5.40
CA VAL A 358 -9.93 14.99 4.66
C VAL A 358 -8.93 14.19 5.50
N ASN A 359 -8.05 14.84 6.27
CA ASN A 359 -6.94 14.18 7.00
C ASN A 359 -7.33 13.59 8.37
N GLU A 360 -8.48 13.99 8.90
CA GLU A 360 -8.93 13.63 10.24
C GLU A 360 -9.16 12.11 10.38
N GLY A 361 -8.61 11.50 11.43
CA GLY A 361 -8.79 10.08 11.76
C GLY A 361 -8.00 9.06 10.94
N GLN A 362 -7.42 9.46 9.79
CA GLN A 362 -6.83 8.52 8.81
C GLN A 362 -5.31 8.70 8.61
N THR A 363 -4.68 9.55 9.42
CA THR A 363 -3.25 9.87 9.37
C THR A 363 -2.61 9.74 10.74
N PHE A 364 -1.29 9.56 10.80
CA PHE A 364 -0.51 9.57 12.03
C PHE A 364 0.59 10.63 12.02
N GLU A 365 1.14 10.91 13.18
CA GLU A 365 2.33 11.75 13.35
C GLU A 365 3.50 10.86 13.79
N ASP A 366 4.62 10.93 13.07
CA ASP A 366 5.87 10.28 13.47
C ASP A 366 6.89 11.33 13.86
N GLU A 367 6.95 11.71 15.14
CA GLU A 367 7.93 12.67 15.67
C GLU A 367 9.40 12.24 15.50
N THR A 368 9.67 11.00 15.10
CA THR A 368 11.04 10.47 15.04
C THR A 368 11.80 10.80 13.76
N VAL A 369 11.10 11.17 12.68
CA VAL A 369 11.71 11.59 11.41
C VAL A 369 12.16 13.06 11.53
N ASP A 370 13.30 13.41 10.94
CA ASP A 370 13.70 14.81 10.83
C ASP A 370 12.82 15.58 9.83
N GLY A 371 12.62 16.88 10.05
CA GLY A 371 11.82 17.73 9.15
C GLY A 371 12.40 17.80 7.74
N ALA A 372 13.73 17.90 7.62
CA ALA A 372 14.42 17.97 6.33
C ALA A 372 14.28 16.67 5.52
N GLU A 373 14.43 15.51 6.19
CA GLU A 373 14.28 14.19 5.57
C GLU A 373 12.86 13.98 5.00
N ARG A 374 11.83 14.46 5.70
CA ARG A 374 10.44 14.42 5.20
C ARG A 374 10.24 15.28 3.97
N GLU A 375 10.80 16.48 3.97
CA GLU A 375 10.66 17.42 2.87
C GLU A 375 11.30 16.85 1.61
N GLU A 376 12.57 16.42 1.71
CA GLU A 376 13.32 15.83 0.59
C GLU A 376 12.60 14.59 0.02
N ALA A 377 12.15 13.68 0.88
CA ALA A 377 11.38 12.51 0.45
C ALA A 377 10.07 12.89 -0.27
N SER A 378 9.40 13.94 0.20
CA SER A 378 8.14 14.42 -0.38
C SER A 378 8.36 15.12 -1.72
N GLU A 379 9.45 15.87 -1.87
CA GLU A 379 9.87 16.48 -3.14
C GLU A 379 10.14 15.40 -4.20
N ILE A 380 10.98 14.40 -3.86
CA ILE A 380 11.30 13.29 -4.77
C ILE A 380 10.03 12.54 -5.17
N LEU A 381 9.12 12.29 -4.21
CA LEU A 381 7.87 11.61 -4.52
C LEU A 381 6.95 12.45 -5.41
N ALA A 382 6.87 13.76 -5.19
CA ALA A 382 6.10 14.67 -6.02
C ALA A 382 6.61 14.68 -7.47
N ASP A 383 7.92 14.70 -7.68
CA ASP A 383 8.53 14.62 -9.02
C ASP A 383 8.14 13.32 -9.72
N LYS A 384 8.28 12.17 -9.03
CA LYS A 384 7.91 10.86 -9.58
C LYS A 384 6.41 10.73 -9.88
N LEU A 385 5.56 11.36 -9.09
CA LEU A 385 4.11 11.38 -9.35
C LEU A 385 3.78 12.20 -10.60
N ARG A 386 4.47 13.31 -10.85
CA ARG A 386 4.27 14.11 -12.07
C ARG A 386 4.63 13.27 -13.29
N GLU A 387 5.82 12.67 -13.27
CA GLU A 387 6.27 11.75 -14.31
C GLU A 387 5.29 10.60 -14.52
N PHE A 388 4.79 10.00 -13.43
CA PHE A 388 3.78 8.95 -13.52
C PHE A 388 2.53 9.42 -14.28
N PHE A 389 1.96 10.58 -13.93
CA PHE A 389 0.75 11.06 -14.59
C PHE A 389 0.95 11.52 -16.03
N GLU A 390 2.12 12.04 -16.36
CA GLU A 390 2.49 12.38 -17.74
C GLU A 390 2.66 11.11 -18.61
N ASN A 391 3.22 10.04 -18.04
CA ASN A 391 3.50 8.80 -18.75
C ASN A 391 2.34 7.80 -18.82
N VAL A 392 1.25 8.03 -18.10
CA VAL A 392 0.05 7.16 -18.10
C VAL A 392 -0.66 7.15 -19.47
N GLU A 393 -0.30 8.02 -20.42
CA GLU A 393 -1.03 8.20 -21.67
C GLU A 393 -0.81 7.13 -22.77
N VAL A 394 0.03 6.09 -22.62
CA VAL A 394 0.48 5.32 -23.83
C VAL A 394 0.33 3.79 -23.80
N ASP A 395 0.05 3.11 -22.70
CA ASP A 395 -0.01 1.61 -22.70
C ASP A 395 -1.39 1.04 -23.10
N GLY A 396 -2.27 1.89 -23.64
CA GLY A 396 -3.69 1.60 -23.88
C GLY A 396 -4.08 1.20 -25.30
N GLY A 397 -3.15 1.15 -26.26
CA GLY A 397 -3.52 0.81 -27.63
C GLY A 397 -2.35 0.83 -28.59
N GLU A 398 -1.77 -0.34 -28.81
CA GLU A 398 -1.64 -0.94 -30.13
C GLU A 398 -1.28 -2.41 -29.88
N ASP A 399 -2.27 -3.29 -30.10
CA ASP A 399 -2.02 -4.71 -30.27
C ASP A 399 -0.98 -4.83 -31.38
N SER A 400 0.26 -5.22 -31.05
CA SER A 400 1.17 -5.74 -32.06
C SER A 400 0.55 -7.05 -32.52
N GLU A 401 -0.16 -6.99 -33.63
CA GLU A 401 -0.52 -8.16 -34.41
C GLU A 401 0.72 -9.05 -34.53
N GLU A 402 0.52 -10.31 -34.19
CA GLU A 402 1.50 -11.38 -34.29
C GLU A 402 2.03 -11.39 -35.73
N GLU A 403 3.32 -11.04 -35.92
CA GLU A 403 4.04 -11.47 -37.11
C GLU A 403 4.17 -12.99 -36.98
N ASP A 404 3.28 -13.69 -37.69
CA ASP A 404 3.43 -15.09 -38.09
C ASP A 404 4.81 -15.21 -38.78
N ASP A 405 5.79 -15.72 -38.03
CA ASP A 405 7.00 -16.27 -38.61
C ASP A 405 6.58 -17.52 -39.39
N GLU A 406 6.27 -17.32 -40.68
CA GLU A 406 6.23 -18.38 -41.69
C GLU A 406 7.56 -19.12 -41.67
N GLU A 407 7.58 -20.33 -41.10
CA GLU A 407 8.61 -21.33 -41.40
C GLU A 407 8.50 -21.70 -42.88
N GLU A 408 9.28 -21.04 -43.74
CA GLU A 408 9.60 -21.54 -45.08
C GLU A 408 10.73 -22.60 -44.98
N ASP A 409 10.37 -23.83 -45.40
CA ASP A 409 11.16 -24.96 -45.94
C ASP A 409 12.71 -25.01 -45.77
#